data_AF-A0A7R9LTL6-F1
#
_entry.id   AF-A0A7R9LTL6-F1
#
_cell.length_a   1.000
_cell.length_b   1.000
_cell.length_c   1.000
_cell.angle_alpha   90.00
_cell.angle_beta   90.00
_cell.angle_gamma   90.00
#
_symmetry.space_group_name_H-M   'P 1'
#
loop_
_entity.id
_entity.type
_entity.pdbx_description
1 polymer ?
#
loop_
_entity_poly.entity_id
_entity_poly.type
_entity_poly.pdbx_seq_one_letter_code
_entity_poly.pdbx_strand_id
1 'polypeptide(L)'
;MSSLMYLYDIQPEDVILFGESIGSVPTIDLATRLPVRAVILDGPIVSGLRTILPVTRLLAFDPFPNLLKVENIECKVLLFHGIDDKLVNIEDALLLLNRCPRRVDPFLAVGCGHNHVKYHPQYYKRIRKFLYEELDIYLCCPPIDVIPRLVSTLAFSPPEESSYDFKFDIISNKFQLCPRNTDYNSMDSLDSMDSYSPDNRKHITPETDVFFAESRKGNRIACVFWRFSRNTKQTILYSHCNSIDLGSTVEYLRHLSRKTKSNIITYDYSGYGLSDGKPSEERLYADIDAALSTVMYLYDIQPKDIVLFG
;
A
#
# COMPACT_ATOMS: atom_id res chain seq x y z
N MET A 1 -0.93 18.61 7.43
CA MET A 1 -0.58 17.58 8.45
C MET A 1 -1.82 17.13 9.21
N SER A 2 -2.66 18.04 9.71
CA SER A 2 -3.93 17.70 10.39
C SER A 2 -4.84 16.74 9.63
N SER A 3 -5.02 16.92 8.31
CA SER A 3 -5.88 16.02 7.52
C SER A 3 -5.30 14.60 7.41
N LEU A 4 -3.98 14.44 7.24
CA LEU A 4 -3.33 13.12 7.18
C LEU A 4 -3.32 12.44 8.55
N MET A 5 -3.01 13.19 9.62
CA MET A 5 -3.03 12.66 10.98
C MET A 5 -4.43 12.21 11.39
N TYR A 6 -5.46 12.97 11.02
CA TYR A 6 -6.86 12.62 11.27
C TYR A 6 -7.33 11.44 10.41
N LEU A 7 -6.97 11.41 9.12
CA LEU A 7 -7.38 10.34 8.20
C LEU A 7 -6.71 8.99 8.53
N TYR A 8 -5.50 9.01 9.07
CA TYR A 8 -4.70 7.81 9.31
C TYR A 8 -4.43 7.52 10.79
N ASP A 9 -5.02 8.30 11.71
CA ASP A 9 -4.87 8.15 13.16
C ASP A 9 -3.39 8.15 13.62
N ILE A 10 -2.59 9.00 12.97
CA ILE A 10 -1.15 9.14 13.25
C ILE A 10 -0.97 10.24 14.28
N GLN A 11 -0.35 9.92 15.41
CA GLN A 11 0.00 10.91 16.43
C GLN A 11 1.28 11.67 16.00
N PRO A 12 1.45 12.95 16.39
CA PRO A 12 2.65 13.69 16.00
C PRO A 12 3.94 12.97 16.42
N GLU A 13 3.93 12.30 17.56
CA GLU A 13 5.07 11.56 18.13
C GLU A 13 5.48 10.32 17.31
N ASP A 14 4.66 9.91 16.34
CA ASP A 14 4.96 8.83 15.38
C ASP A 14 5.61 9.35 14.09
N VAL A 15 5.65 10.67 13.89
CA VAL A 15 6.09 11.29 12.64
C VAL A 15 7.57 11.65 12.70
N ILE A 16 8.33 11.23 11.69
CA ILE A 16 9.67 11.75 11.41
C ILE A 16 9.54 12.77 10.28
N LEU A 17 9.99 14.00 10.52
CA LEU A 17 10.03 15.02 9.48
C LEU A 17 11.35 14.94 8.72
N PHE A 18 11.28 15.03 7.40
CA PHE A 18 12.44 15.00 6.52
C PHE A 18 12.43 16.24 5.62
N GLY A 19 13.51 17.03 5.64
CA GLY A 19 13.65 18.23 4.84
C GLY A 19 14.97 18.25 4.06
N GLU A 20 14.87 18.24 2.73
CA GLU A 20 16.01 18.41 1.81
C GLU A 20 16.11 19.87 1.36
N SER A 21 17.29 20.48 1.46
CA SER A 21 17.55 21.84 0.97
C SER A 21 16.57 22.87 1.54
N ILE A 22 15.86 23.61 0.69
CA ILE A 22 14.78 24.54 1.08
C ILE A 22 13.66 23.85 1.89
N GLY A 23 13.45 22.54 1.73
CA GLY A 23 12.54 21.74 2.53
C GLY A 23 12.87 21.74 4.03
N SER A 24 14.10 22.09 4.41
CA SER A 24 14.48 22.33 5.81
C SER A 24 13.65 23.44 6.47
N VAL A 25 13.19 24.44 5.71
CA VAL A 25 12.44 25.59 6.23
C VAL A 25 11.10 25.18 6.85
N PRO A 26 10.15 24.56 6.11
CA PRO A 26 8.91 24.09 6.69
C PRO A 26 9.15 22.95 7.70
N THR A 27 10.17 22.12 7.50
CA THR A 27 10.52 21.02 8.41
C THR A 27 10.88 21.54 9.80
N ILE A 28 11.79 22.51 9.88
CA ILE A 28 12.20 23.14 11.13
C ILE A 28 11.03 23.91 11.75
N ASP A 29 10.28 24.70 10.96
CA ASP A 29 9.12 25.45 11.46
C ASP A 29 8.02 24.56 12.06
N LEU A 30 7.86 23.36 11.52
CA LEU A 30 6.89 22.38 12.02
C LEU A 30 7.41 21.66 13.26
N ALA A 31 8.70 21.31 13.28
CA ALA A 31 9.35 20.65 14.42
C ALA A 31 9.43 21.52 15.68
N THR A 32 9.37 22.84 15.57
CA THR A 32 9.30 23.74 16.73
C THR A 32 7.90 23.86 17.34
N ARG A 33 6.87 23.36 16.67
CA ARG A 33 5.46 23.50 17.09
C ARG A 33 4.78 22.18 17.40
N LEU A 34 5.35 21.06 16.93
CA LEU A 34 4.78 19.74 17.10
C LEU A 34 5.78 18.81 17.78
N PRO A 35 5.31 17.93 18.69
CA PRO A 35 6.14 16.94 19.36
C PRO A 35 6.45 15.76 18.42
N VAL A 36 7.14 16.02 17.32
CA VAL A 36 7.49 14.99 16.34
C VAL A 36 8.54 14.01 16.87
N ARG A 37 8.53 12.77 16.38
CA ARG A 37 9.47 11.71 16.77
C ARG A 37 10.93 12.15 16.62
N ALA A 38 11.24 12.69 15.44
CA ALA A 38 12.58 13.09 15.05
C ALA A 38 12.55 13.98 13.80
N VAL A 39 13.68 14.62 13.52
CA VAL A 39 13.92 15.41 12.31
C VAL A 39 15.16 14.90 11.59
N ILE A 40 15.06 14.76 10.28
CA ILE A 40 16.20 14.55 9.37
C ILE A 40 16.30 15.75 8.44
N LEU A 41 17.49 16.36 8.37
CA LEU A 41 17.80 17.47 7.50
C LEU A 41 18.88 17.03 6.51
N ASP A 42 18.65 17.20 5.20
CA ASP A 42 19.64 16.92 4.15
C ASP A 42 19.99 18.23 3.42
N GLY A 43 21.25 18.66 3.50
CA GLY A 43 21.69 19.93 2.93
C GLY A 43 20.89 21.17 3.39
N PRO A 44 20.59 21.34 4.70
CA PRO A 44 19.69 22.40 5.15
C PRO A 44 20.28 23.80 5.01
N ILE A 45 19.43 24.78 4.78
CA ILE A 45 19.83 26.19 4.71
C ILE A 45 19.74 26.86 6.08
N VAL A 46 20.75 27.66 6.42
CA VAL A 46 20.74 28.52 7.63
C VAL A 46 19.70 29.64 7.48
N SER A 47 19.66 30.24 6.30
CA SER A 47 18.72 31.27 5.87
C SER A 47 18.75 31.45 4.36
N GLY A 48 17.77 32.16 3.81
CA GLY A 48 17.64 32.37 2.39
C GLY A 48 18.78 33.22 1.81
N LEU A 49 19.14 34.34 2.43
CA LEU A 49 20.24 35.20 1.92
C LEU A 49 21.59 34.49 1.99
N ARG A 50 21.86 33.69 3.02
CA ARG A 50 23.13 32.95 3.15
C ARG A 50 23.32 31.87 2.07
N THR A 51 22.25 31.48 1.39
CA THR A 51 22.30 30.52 0.28
C THR A 51 22.66 31.21 -1.05
N ILE A 52 22.44 32.53 -1.16
CA ILE A 52 22.62 33.27 -2.42
C ILE A 52 23.69 34.35 -2.37
N LEU A 53 24.06 34.83 -1.17
CA LEU A 53 25.05 35.87 -0.95
C LEU A 53 26.12 35.36 0.03
N PRO A 54 27.38 35.76 -0.14
CA PRO A 54 28.49 35.36 0.74
C PRO A 54 28.47 36.15 2.07
N VAL A 55 27.34 36.13 2.78
CA VAL A 55 27.16 36.78 4.07
C VAL A 55 27.25 35.75 5.19
N THR A 56 27.98 36.06 6.25
CA THR A 56 28.17 35.17 7.41
C THR A 56 27.26 35.53 8.59
N ARG A 57 26.69 36.74 8.59
CA ARG A 57 25.77 37.23 9.62
C ARG A 57 24.32 37.04 9.18
N LEU A 58 23.47 36.63 10.11
CA LEU A 58 22.03 36.65 9.92
C LEU A 58 21.53 38.10 9.96
N LEU A 59 20.90 38.56 8.88
CA LEU A 59 20.34 39.91 8.77
C LEU A 59 18.88 39.93 9.23
N ALA A 60 18.40 41.07 9.75
CA ALA A 60 17.04 41.17 10.29
C ALA A 60 15.93 40.92 9.25
N PHE A 61 16.23 41.10 7.95
CA PHE A 61 15.33 40.88 6.82
C PHE A 61 15.67 39.60 6.03
N ASP A 62 16.51 38.73 6.59
CA ASP A 62 16.89 37.46 5.96
C ASP A 62 15.70 36.48 5.97
N PRO A 63 15.19 36.03 4.81
CA PRO A 63 14.07 35.12 4.77
C PRO A 63 14.50 33.75 5.31
N PHE A 64 13.54 33.03 5.87
CA PHE A 64 13.73 31.66 6.36
C PHE A 64 14.85 31.52 7.41
N PRO A 65 14.83 32.29 8.54
CA PRO A 65 15.90 32.29 9.52
C PRO A 65 15.90 31.01 10.39
N ASN A 66 16.20 29.87 9.79
CA ASN A 66 16.24 28.55 10.45
C ASN A 66 17.16 28.56 11.67
N LEU A 67 18.24 29.35 11.60
CA LEU A 67 19.20 29.54 12.70
C LEU A 67 18.57 30.03 14.01
N LEU A 68 17.46 30.78 13.94
CA LEU A 68 16.73 31.29 15.11
C LEU A 68 15.67 30.29 15.62
N LYS A 69 15.35 29.27 14.82
CA LYS A 69 14.27 28.32 15.12
C LYS A 69 14.80 27.00 15.65
N VAL A 70 15.95 26.56 15.13
CA VAL A 70 16.45 25.18 15.31
C VAL A 70 16.74 24.81 16.78
N GLU A 71 17.02 25.80 17.63
CA GLU A 71 17.23 25.59 19.07
C GLU A 71 15.96 25.16 19.82
N ASN A 72 14.78 25.44 19.24
CA ASN A 72 13.48 25.07 19.82
C ASN A 72 13.01 23.68 19.35
N ILE A 73 13.84 22.90 18.66
CA ILE A 73 13.52 21.53 18.28
C ILE A 73 13.86 20.59 19.45
N GLU A 74 12.84 20.04 20.08
CA GLU A 74 12.98 19.19 21.28
C GLU A 74 13.32 17.72 20.97
N CYS A 75 13.08 17.26 19.74
CA CYS A 75 13.31 15.89 19.31
C CYS A 75 14.75 15.67 18.80
N LYS A 76 15.13 14.41 18.53
CA LYS A 76 16.44 14.11 17.95
C LYS A 76 16.55 14.66 16.52
N VAL A 77 17.71 15.23 16.17
CA VAL A 77 17.97 15.81 14.84
C VAL A 77 19.20 15.16 14.20
N LEU A 78 19.01 14.58 13.02
CA LEU A 78 20.06 14.03 12.16
C LEU A 78 20.29 14.94 10.96
N LEU A 79 21.56 15.26 10.69
CA LEU A 79 22.00 16.01 9.52
C LEU A 79 22.68 15.10 8.49
N PHE A 80 22.32 15.26 7.22
CA PHE A 80 23.04 14.80 6.05
C PHE A 80 23.61 16.01 5.29
N HIS A 81 24.86 15.92 4.84
CA HIS A 81 25.48 16.97 4.04
C HIS A 81 26.59 16.44 3.15
N GLY A 82 26.70 16.99 1.94
CA GLY A 82 27.82 16.72 1.04
C GLY A 82 29.03 17.57 1.39
N ILE A 83 30.24 17.01 1.44
CA ILE A 83 31.44 17.80 1.74
C ILE A 83 31.77 18.76 0.60
N ASP A 84 31.47 18.37 -0.64
CA ASP A 84 31.75 19.14 -1.85
C ASP A 84 30.54 19.97 -2.30
N ASP A 85 29.62 20.27 -1.37
CA ASP A 85 28.47 21.12 -1.64
C ASP A 85 28.90 22.57 -1.89
N LYS A 86 28.59 23.07 -3.09
CA LYS A 86 28.88 24.43 -3.54
C LYS A 86 27.69 25.37 -3.44
N LEU A 87 26.50 24.85 -3.15
CA LEU A 87 25.28 25.62 -3.00
C LEU A 87 25.04 25.99 -1.54
N VAL A 88 25.26 25.02 -0.64
CA VAL A 88 25.14 25.22 0.80
C VAL A 88 26.46 24.86 1.45
N ASN A 89 27.04 25.79 2.21
CA ASN A 89 28.31 25.55 2.89
C ASN A 89 28.11 24.55 4.05
N ILE A 90 29.01 23.56 4.16
CA ILE A 90 29.02 22.61 5.27
C ILE A 90 29.14 23.28 6.64
N GLU A 91 29.86 24.39 6.75
CA GLU A 91 29.98 25.14 8.00
C GLU A 91 28.62 25.67 8.48
N ASP A 92 27.75 26.03 7.53
CA ASP A 92 26.41 26.55 7.78
C ASP A 92 25.47 25.44 8.25
N ALA A 93 25.54 24.28 7.62
CA ALA A 93 24.80 23.10 8.05
C ALA A 93 25.24 22.61 9.44
N LEU A 94 26.55 22.61 9.72
CA LEU A 94 27.09 22.26 11.05
C LEU A 94 26.73 23.31 12.11
N LEU A 95 26.68 24.59 11.74
CA LEU A 95 26.22 25.66 12.62
C LEU A 95 24.77 25.43 13.07
N LEU A 96 23.88 25.03 12.16
CA LEU A 96 22.51 24.63 12.52
C LEU A 96 22.51 23.45 13.48
N LEU A 97 23.21 22.37 13.12
CA LEU A 97 23.22 21.14 13.92
C LEU A 97 23.73 21.38 15.35
N ASN A 98 24.75 22.22 15.50
CA ASN A 98 25.32 22.55 16.81
C ASN A 98 24.35 23.31 17.72
N ARG A 99 23.32 23.98 17.16
CA ARG A 99 22.26 24.62 17.93
C ARG A 99 21.12 23.68 18.32
N CYS A 100 21.01 22.51 17.68
CA CYS A 100 20.00 21.53 18.05
C CYS A 100 20.28 20.95 19.45
N PRO A 101 19.34 21.02 20.42
CA PRO A 101 19.53 20.48 21.76
C PRO A 101 19.83 18.97 21.78
N ARG A 102 19.19 18.21 20.87
CA ARG A 102 19.33 16.75 20.76
C ARG A 102 19.87 16.32 19.41
N ARG A 103 20.97 16.93 18.97
CA ARG A 103 21.69 16.47 17.77
C ARG A 103 22.22 15.05 17.95
N VAL A 104 22.23 14.29 16.86
CA VAL A 104 22.97 13.04 16.73
C VAL A 104 24.13 13.21 15.74
N ASP A 105 25.01 12.22 15.64
CA ASP A 105 26.17 12.27 14.73
C ASP A 105 25.74 12.50 13.27
N PRO A 106 26.26 13.53 12.58
CA PRO A 106 25.88 13.81 11.20
C PRO A 106 26.42 12.76 10.23
N PHE A 107 25.86 12.75 9.03
CA PHE A 107 26.42 12.08 7.87
C PHE A 107 27.04 13.09 6.93
N LEU A 108 28.37 13.07 6.86
CA LEU A 108 29.14 13.92 5.97
C LEU A 108 29.67 13.09 4.80
N ALA A 109 29.08 13.28 3.62
CA ALA A 109 29.38 12.49 2.44
C ALA A 109 30.54 13.09 1.65
N VAL A 110 31.72 12.47 1.77
CA VAL A 110 32.92 12.80 0.99
C VAL A 110 32.64 12.57 -0.49
N GLY A 111 33.02 13.50 -1.38
CA GLY A 111 32.80 13.36 -2.82
C GLY A 111 31.40 13.76 -3.30
N CYS A 112 30.50 14.15 -2.39
CA CYS A 112 29.12 14.49 -2.72
C CYS A 112 28.90 16.01 -2.68
N GLY A 113 28.27 16.54 -3.73
CA GLY A 113 27.66 17.88 -3.72
C GLY A 113 26.19 17.84 -3.29
N HIS A 114 25.52 19.00 -3.32
CA HIS A 114 24.16 19.21 -2.78
C HIS A 114 23.15 18.09 -3.04
N ASN A 115 22.98 17.69 -4.30
CA ASN A 115 21.93 16.73 -4.69
C ASN A 115 22.40 15.26 -4.73
N HIS A 116 23.64 14.98 -4.31
CA HIS A 116 24.28 13.68 -4.52
C HIS A 116 24.42 12.84 -3.25
N VAL A 117 24.13 13.41 -2.08
CA VAL A 117 24.30 12.74 -0.77
C VAL A 117 23.50 11.44 -0.69
N LYS A 118 22.27 11.44 -1.20
CA LYS A 118 21.38 10.26 -1.26
C LYS A 118 21.88 9.08 -2.09
N TYR A 119 22.82 9.31 -3.00
CA TYR A 119 23.44 8.25 -3.81
C TYR A 119 24.68 7.64 -3.14
N HIS A 120 25.14 8.21 -2.01
CA HIS A 120 26.29 7.67 -1.30
C HIS A 120 25.95 6.27 -0.72
N PRO A 121 26.81 5.24 -0.89
CA PRO A 121 26.49 3.87 -0.46
C PRO A 121 26.12 3.71 1.02
N GLN A 122 26.65 4.60 1.87
CA GLN A 122 26.40 4.60 3.33
C GLN A 122 25.16 5.42 3.75
N TYR A 123 24.48 6.11 2.82
CA TYR A 123 23.35 6.99 3.12
C TYR A 123 22.23 6.26 3.87
N TYR A 124 21.71 5.18 3.27
CA TYR A 124 20.68 4.36 3.91
C TYR A 124 21.17 3.62 5.15
N LYS A 125 22.46 3.29 5.23
CA LYS A 125 23.02 2.68 6.45
C LYS A 125 22.95 3.63 7.64
N ARG A 126 23.24 4.92 7.43
CA ARG A 126 23.09 5.94 8.49
C ARG A 126 21.63 6.14 8.88
N ILE A 127 20.71 6.20 7.91
CA ILE A 127 19.27 6.29 8.19
C ILE A 127 18.84 5.10 9.05
N ARG A 128 19.19 3.87 8.65
CA ARG A 128 18.86 2.67 9.42
C ARG A 128 19.40 2.74 10.85
N LYS A 129 20.68 3.13 11.02
CA LYS A 129 21.26 3.33 12.35
C LYS A 129 20.44 4.33 13.18
N PHE A 130 20.06 5.46 12.57
CA PHE A 130 19.25 6.48 13.24
C PHE A 130 17.90 5.93 13.70
N LEU A 131 17.20 5.21 12.83
CA LEU A 131 15.91 4.63 13.14
C LEU A 131 16.01 3.55 14.23
N TYR A 132 16.87 2.55 14.06
CA TYR A 132 16.87 1.35 14.90
C TYR A 132 17.65 1.50 16.21
N GLU A 133 18.78 2.22 16.17
CA GLU A 133 19.71 2.27 17.30
C GLU A 133 19.60 3.58 18.08
N GLU A 134 19.26 4.67 17.38
CA GLU A 134 19.19 5.99 18.02
C GLU A 134 17.75 6.41 18.32
N LEU A 135 16.75 5.91 17.60
CA LEU A 135 15.34 6.18 17.90
C LEU A 135 14.62 4.97 18.50
N ASP A 136 15.29 3.84 18.69
CA ASP A 136 14.66 2.59 19.17
C ASP A 136 13.40 2.22 18.37
N ILE A 137 13.33 2.64 17.10
CA ILE A 137 12.26 2.28 16.18
C ILE A 137 12.67 0.93 15.62
N TYR A 138 12.59 -0.12 16.43
CA TYR A 138 12.86 -1.46 15.96
C TYR A 138 11.89 -1.77 14.81
N LEU A 139 12.42 -2.12 13.62
CA LEU A 139 11.65 -2.79 12.56
C LEU A 139 11.24 -4.22 12.98
N CYS A 140 11.27 -4.53 14.29
CA CYS A 140 10.69 -5.72 14.86
C CYS A 140 9.18 -5.50 14.97
N CYS A 141 8.50 -5.47 13.81
CA CYS A 141 7.07 -5.17 13.71
C CYS A 141 6.74 -3.77 14.30
N PRO A 142 6.14 -2.83 13.53
CA PRO A 142 5.41 -1.73 14.18
C PRO A 142 4.52 -2.29 15.30
N PRO A 143 4.16 -1.49 16.33
CA PRO A 143 3.15 -1.91 17.30
C PRO A 143 2.02 -2.60 16.53
N ILE A 144 1.55 -3.76 17.03
CA ILE A 144 0.54 -4.62 16.37
C ILE A 144 -0.68 -3.80 15.87
N ASP A 145 -0.88 -2.63 16.44
CA ASP A 145 -1.97 -1.69 16.15
C ASP A 145 -1.74 -0.82 14.89
N VAL A 146 -0.49 -0.62 14.45
CA VAL A 146 -0.10 0.22 13.29
C VAL A 146 0.11 -0.62 12.02
N ILE A 147 0.57 -1.87 12.14
CA ILE A 147 0.84 -2.78 11.00
C ILE A 147 -0.39 -3.00 10.11
N PRO A 148 -1.56 -3.37 10.63
CA PRO A 148 -2.69 -3.71 9.78
C PRO A 148 -3.11 -2.53 8.91
N ARG A 149 -2.91 -1.29 9.37
CA ARG A 149 -3.36 -0.07 8.70
C ARG A 149 -2.46 0.35 7.55
N LEU A 150 -1.14 0.40 7.76
CA LEU A 150 -0.18 0.69 6.69
C LEU A 150 -0.09 -0.46 5.68
N VAL A 151 -0.10 -1.70 6.15
CA VAL A 151 -0.19 -2.88 5.26
C VAL A 151 -1.50 -2.84 4.49
N SER A 152 -2.63 -2.49 5.10
CA SER A 152 -3.88 -2.42 4.32
C SER A 152 -3.87 -1.37 3.21
N THR A 153 -3.11 -0.28 3.37
CA THR A 153 -3.07 0.78 2.35
C THR A 153 -2.05 0.48 1.24
N LEU A 154 -0.97 -0.24 1.55
CA LEU A 154 0.09 -0.55 0.59
C LEU A 154 -0.03 -1.95 -0.03
N ALA A 155 -0.60 -2.91 0.69
CA ALA A 155 -0.69 -4.31 0.27
C ALA A 155 -1.95 -4.62 -0.52
N PHE A 156 -3.00 -3.80 -0.42
CA PHE A 156 -4.25 -4.00 -1.17
C PHE A 156 -4.35 -3.01 -2.33
N SER A 157 -4.61 -3.54 -3.52
CA SER A 157 -4.74 -2.74 -4.74
C SER A 157 -6.01 -3.14 -5.51
N PRO A 158 -7.21 -2.99 -4.88
CA PRO A 158 -8.46 -3.29 -5.56
C PRO A 158 -8.61 -2.45 -6.84
N PRO A 159 -9.21 -2.99 -7.91
CA PRO A 159 -9.60 -2.20 -9.07
C PRO A 159 -10.46 -0.99 -8.66
N GLU A 160 -10.26 0.17 -9.30
CA GLU A 160 -11.02 1.39 -8.98
C GLU A 160 -12.53 1.21 -9.18
N GLU A 161 -12.91 0.44 -10.20
CA GLU A 161 -14.28 0.04 -10.47
C GLU A 161 -14.37 -1.47 -10.67
N SER A 162 -15.50 -2.06 -10.26
CA SER A 162 -15.80 -3.46 -10.54
C SER A 162 -15.82 -3.69 -12.06
N SER A 163 -15.07 -4.68 -12.52
CA SER A 163 -15.05 -5.14 -13.91
C SER A 163 -16.30 -5.95 -14.29
N TYR A 164 -17.24 -6.15 -13.36
CA TYR A 164 -18.46 -6.91 -13.57
C TYR A 164 -19.65 -6.41 -12.75
N ASP A 165 -20.83 -6.95 -13.03
CA ASP A 165 -22.05 -6.74 -12.28
C ASP A 165 -22.80 -8.07 -12.05
N PHE A 166 -23.62 -8.18 -11.01
CA PHE A 166 -24.57 -9.28 -10.84
C PHE A 166 -25.95 -8.84 -11.33
N LYS A 167 -26.37 -9.34 -12.48
CA LYS A 167 -27.67 -9.02 -13.07
C LYS A 167 -28.64 -10.17 -12.90
N PHE A 168 -29.86 -9.86 -12.47
CA PHE A 168 -30.92 -10.85 -12.37
C PHE A 168 -31.43 -11.21 -13.77
N ASP A 169 -31.32 -12.48 -14.15
CA ASP A 169 -31.92 -13.01 -15.36
C ASP A 169 -33.30 -13.59 -15.04
N ILE A 170 -34.32 -12.93 -15.60
CA ILE A 170 -35.74 -13.28 -15.41
C ILE A 170 -36.04 -14.67 -15.97
N ILE A 171 -35.35 -15.10 -17.04
CA ILE A 171 -35.62 -16.37 -17.72
C ILE A 171 -35.12 -17.53 -16.86
N SER A 172 -33.88 -17.45 -16.37
CA SER A 172 -33.32 -18.48 -15.49
C SER A 172 -33.71 -18.33 -14.03
N ASN A 173 -34.38 -17.23 -13.65
CA ASN A 173 -34.74 -16.88 -12.27
C ASN A 173 -33.53 -16.91 -11.32
N LYS A 174 -32.37 -16.43 -11.81
CA LYS A 174 -31.09 -16.45 -11.11
C LYS A 174 -30.29 -15.19 -11.43
N PHE A 175 -29.39 -14.81 -10.52
CA PHE A 175 -28.37 -13.82 -10.83
C PHE A 175 -27.28 -14.41 -11.73
N GLN A 176 -26.72 -13.57 -12.60
CA GLN A 176 -25.58 -13.89 -13.45
C GLN A 176 -24.53 -12.80 -13.31
N LEU A 177 -23.26 -13.19 -13.19
CA LEU A 177 -22.13 -12.29 -13.40
C LEU A 177 -22.08 -11.81 -14.86
N CYS A 178 -21.96 -10.51 -15.05
CA CYS A 178 -21.94 -9.84 -16.34
C CYS A 178 -20.71 -8.93 -16.37
N PRO A 179 -19.66 -9.27 -17.14
CA PRO A 179 -18.50 -8.40 -17.30
C PRO A 179 -18.91 -7.02 -17.88
N ARG A 180 -18.32 -5.95 -17.35
CA ARG A 180 -18.47 -4.56 -17.78
C ARG A 180 -17.34 -4.25 -18.78
N ASN A 181 -17.56 -4.54 -20.07
CA ASN A 181 -16.69 -4.13 -21.20
C ASN A 181 -15.17 -4.19 -20.97
N THR A 182 -14.61 -5.38 -20.79
CA THR A 182 -13.15 -5.56 -20.86
C THR A 182 -12.72 -5.99 -22.26
N ASP A 183 -11.96 -5.13 -22.94
CA ASP A 183 -11.15 -5.47 -24.12
C ASP A 183 -10.08 -6.51 -23.73
N TYR A 184 -10.45 -7.79 -23.66
CA TYR A 184 -9.50 -8.92 -23.49
C TYR A 184 -8.76 -9.23 -24.81
N ASN A 185 -8.18 -8.22 -25.45
CA ASN A 185 -7.35 -8.37 -26.65
C ASN A 185 -5.84 -8.32 -26.35
N SER A 186 -5.40 -8.54 -25.11
CA SER A 186 -3.96 -8.67 -24.81
C SER A 186 -3.65 -9.78 -23.82
N MET A 187 -3.73 -11.01 -24.30
CA MET A 187 -2.81 -12.05 -23.85
C MET A 187 -2.47 -12.93 -25.05
N ASP A 188 -1.51 -12.45 -25.84
CA ASP A 188 -0.97 -13.17 -26.97
C ASP A 188 -0.31 -14.48 -26.53
N SER A 189 -0.59 -15.52 -27.31
CA SER A 189 0.19 -16.74 -27.50
C SER A 189 0.47 -17.64 -26.28
N LEU A 190 -0.28 -18.75 -26.19
CA LEU A 190 0.30 -20.10 -26.13
C LEU A 190 -0.82 -21.16 -26.38
N ASP A 191 -0.68 -21.79 -27.54
CA ASP A 191 -1.10 -23.15 -27.94
C ASP A 191 -2.58 -23.51 -28.11
N SER A 192 -3.01 -23.28 -29.36
CA SER A 192 -3.63 -24.23 -30.29
C SER A 192 -4.88 -25.04 -29.92
N MET A 193 -5.89 -24.82 -30.78
CA MET A 193 -6.92 -25.77 -31.24
C MET A 193 -7.87 -26.34 -30.18
N ASP A 194 -9.00 -25.67 -30.01
CA ASP A 194 -10.30 -26.28 -30.31
C ASP A 194 -11.33 -25.18 -30.60
N SER A 195 -12.20 -25.46 -31.57
CA SER A 195 -13.21 -24.61 -32.21
C SER A 195 -13.90 -23.56 -31.29
N TYR A 196 -13.41 -22.32 -31.37
CA TYR A 196 -14.05 -21.17 -30.75
C TYR A 196 -15.23 -20.70 -31.62
N SER A 197 -16.45 -21.08 -31.26
CA SER A 197 -17.65 -20.45 -31.81
C SER A 197 -17.77 -19.01 -31.24
N PRO A 198 -17.99 -17.97 -32.05
CA PRO A 198 -18.00 -16.58 -31.60
C PRO A 198 -19.18 -16.19 -30.69
N ASP A 199 -20.07 -17.13 -30.37
CA ASP A 199 -21.37 -16.91 -29.74
C ASP A 199 -21.38 -17.11 -28.20
N ASN A 200 -20.27 -17.56 -27.60
CA ASN A 200 -20.16 -17.72 -26.13
C ASN A 200 -19.86 -16.41 -25.37
N ARG A 201 -19.98 -15.26 -26.04
CA ARG A 201 -19.73 -13.93 -25.44
C ARG A 201 -20.89 -13.40 -24.59
N LYS A 202 -21.96 -14.17 -24.46
CA LYS A 202 -23.09 -13.89 -23.58
C LYS A 202 -23.44 -15.17 -22.85
N HIS A 203 -23.71 -15.07 -21.56
CA HIS A 203 -24.20 -16.16 -20.70
C HIS A 203 -23.10 -17.07 -20.16
N ILE A 204 -22.70 -16.72 -18.95
CA ILE A 204 -22.51 -17.67 -17.86
C ILE A 204 -23.39 -18.91 -18.04
N THR A 205 -22.76 -20.07 -18.01
CA THR A 205 -23.42 -21.37 -18.18
C THR A 205 -24.44 -21.61 -17.05
N PRO A 206 -25.50 -22.41 -17.28
CA PRO A 206 -26.51 -22.76 -16.26
C PRO A 206 -25.93 -23.36 -14.97
N GLU A 207 -24.70 -23.89 -15.01
CA GLU A 207 -23.98 -24.45 -13.86
C GLU A 207 -23.15 -23.45 -13.04
N THR A 208 -23.36 -22.15 -13.27
CA THR A 208 -22.73 -21.09 -12.48
C THR A 208 -23.76 -20.46 -11.56
N ASP A 209 -23.42 -20.37 -10.29
CA ASP A 209 -24.20 -19.62 -9.34
C ASP A 209 -23.35 -18.47 -8.81
N VAL A 210 -23.97 -17.30 -8.70
CA VAL A 210 -23.39 -16.13 -8.05
C VAL A 210 -24.22 -15.80 -6.81
N PHE A 211 -23.55 -15.46 -5.73
CA PHE A 211 -24.21 -15.14 -4.46
C PHE A 211 -23.34 -14.22 -3.62
N PHE A 212 -23.90 -13.69 -2.55
CA PHE A 212 -23.14 -12.98 -1.52
C PHE A 212 -23.02 -13.86 -0.28
N ALA A 213 -21.82 -13.89 0.32
CA ALA A 213 -21.60 -14.44 1.65
C ALA A 213 -21.43 -13.29 2.66
N GLU A 214 -21.84 -13.50 3.90
CA GLU A 214 -21.67 -12.52 4.97
C GLU A 214 -20.49 -12.92 5.84
N SER A 215 -19.49 -12.05 5.95
CA SER A 215 -18.30 -12.32 6.74
C SER A 215 -18.53 -12.03 8.22
N ARG A 216 -17.74 -12.68 9.09
CA ARG A 216 -17.77 -12.40 10.55
C ARG A 216 -17.43 -10.96 10.91
N LYS A 217 -17.01 -10.14 9.94
CA LYS A 217 -16.75 -8.70 10.07
C LYS A 217 -17.91 -7.83 9.58
N GLY A 218 -19.05 -8.43 9.21
CA GLY A 218 -20.27 -7.74 8.80
C GLY A 218 -20.26 -7.23 7.35
N ASN A 219 -19.29 -7.67 6.54
CA ASN A 219 -19.25 -7.30 5.13
C ASN A 219 -19.93 -8.38 4.28
N ARG A 220 -20.64 -7.96 3.24
CA ARG A 220 -21.05 -8.87 2.17
C ARG A 220 -19.93 -8.99 1.14
N ILE A 221 -19.54 -10.21 0.83
CA ILE A 221 -18.57 -10.51 -0.21
C ILE A 221 -19.23 -11.21 -1.39
N ALA A 222 -18.91 -10.80 -2.61
CA ALA A 222 -19.39 -11.44 -3.82
C ALA A 222 -18.65 -12.77 -4.03
N CYS A 223 -19.40 -13.81 -4.38
CA CYS A 223 -18.90 -15.16 -4.61
C CYS A 223 -19.39 -15.68 -5.96
N VAL A 224 -18.56 -16.51 -6.60
CA VAL A 224 -18.97 -17.26 -7.80
C VAL A 224 -18.60 -18.72 -7.64
N PHE A 225 -19.59 -19.58 -7.85
CA PHE A 225 -19.46 -21.02 -7.82
C PHE A 225 -19.75 -21.63 -9.19
N TRP A 226 -18.80 -22.37 -9.72
CA TRP A 226 -18.92 -23.14 -10.95
C TRP A 226 -18.94 -24.63 -10.64
N ARG A 227 -20.01 -25.32 -11.05
CA ARG A 227 -20.04 -26.79 -11.05
C ARG A 227 -19.48 -27.33 -12.36
N PHE A 228 -18.49 -28.22 -12.28
CA PHE A 228 -18.02 -28.93 -13.46
C PHE A 228 -19.04 -30.00 -13.90
N SER A 229 -19.55 -30.78 -12.94
CA SER A 229 -20.63 -31.74 -13.17
C SER A 229 -21.38 -32.04 -11.87
N ARG A 230 -22.60 -32.58 -11.97
CA ARG A 230 -23.40 -32.97 -10.78
C ARG A 230 -22.73 -34.03 -9.91
N ASN A 231 -21.83 -34.84 -10.47
CA ASN A 231 -21.15 -35.93 -9.77
C ASN A 231 -19.75 -35.54 -9.27
N THR A 232 -19.28 -34.33 -9.59
CA THR A 232 -17.97 -33.85 -9.19
C THR A 232 -17.98 -33.47 -7.71
N LYS A 233 -17.14 -34.14 -6.91
CA LYS A 233 -16.97 -33.85 -5.49
C LYS A 233 -15.88 -32.82 -5.24
N GLN A 234 -14.74 -32.96 -5.91
CA GLN A 234 -13.59 -32.07 -5.73
C GLN A 234 -13.97 -30.63 -6.09
N THR A 235 -13.71 -29.72 -5.16
CA THR A 235 -13.96 -28.29 -5.29
C THR A 235 -12.70 -27.52 -4.97
N ILE A 236 -12.28 -26.65 -5.88
CA ILE A 236 -11.15 -25.76 -5.68
C ILE A 236 -11.69 -24.44 -5.13
N LEU A 237 -11.23 -24.06 -3.94
CA LEU A 237 -11.43 -22.71 -3.40
C LEU A 237 -10.26 -21.84 -3.85
N TYR A 238 -10.55 -20.94 -4.78
CA TYR A 238 -9.58 -20.05 -5.38
C TYR A 238 -9.60 -18.67 -4.73
N SER A 239 -8.43 -18.18 -4.32
CA SER A 239 -8.24 -16.80 -3.89
C SER A 239 -7.50 -16.04 -4.99
N HIS A 240 -8.09 -14.98 -5.55
CA HIS A 240 -7.55 -14.29 -6.73
C HIS A 240 -6.42 -13.31 -6.40
N CYS A 241 -5.70 -12.85 -7.43
CA CYS A 241 -4.59 -11.91 -7.27
C CYS A 241 -5.06 -10.53 -6.76
N ASN A 242 -4.14 -9.80 -6.14
CA ASN A 242 -4.41 -8.53 -5.47
C ASN A 242 -4.93 -7.38 -6.35
N SER A 243 -4.69 -7.40 -7.67
CA SER A 243 -5.02 -6.30 -8.60
C SER A 243 -6.11 -6.65 -9.60
N ILE A 244 -6.89 -7.69 -9.31
CA ILE A 244 -8.01 -8.14 -10.13
C ILE A 244 -9.23 -8.38 -9.24
N ASP A 245 -10.38 -8.58 -9.87
CA ASP A 245 -11.63 -8.97 -9.22
C ASP A 245 -12.21 -10.24 -9.88
N LEU A 246 -13.38 -10.67 -9.42
CA LEU A 246 -14.08 -11.83 -9.96
C LEU A 246 -14.26 -11.77 -11.48
N GLY A 247 -14.70 -10.62 -12.02
CA GLY A 247 -14.96 -10.46 -13.45
C GLY A 247 -13.76 -10.74 -14.33
N SER A 248 -12.58 -10.31 -13.89
CA SER A 248 -11.30 -10.51 -14.59
C SER A 248 -10.75 -11.94 -14.45
N THR A 249 -11.24 -12.69 -13.46
CA THR A 249 -10.72 -14.02 -13.10
C THR A 249 -11.54 -15.17 -13.69
N VAL A 250 -12.81 -14.92 -14.04
CA VAL A 250 -13.79 -15.94 -14.47
C VAL A 250 -13.27 -16.86 -15.58
N GLU A 251 -12.73 -16.32 -16.68
CA GLU A 251 -12.39 -17.15 -17.84
C GLU A 251 -11.24 -18.11 -17.55
N TYR A 252 -10.23 -17.64 -16.81
CA TYR A 252 -9.13 -18.48 -16.33
C TYR A 252 -9.67 -19.63 -15.46
N LEU A 253 -10.58 -19.35 -14.53
CA LEU A 253 -11.14 -20.37 -13.65
C LEU A 253 -12.05 -21.36 -14.37
N ARG A 254 -12.76 -20.94 -15.41
CA ARG A 254 -13.50 -21.86 -16.29
C ARG A 254 -12.56 -22.82 -16.99
N HIS A 255 -11.42 -22.33 -17.47
CA HIS A 255 -10.38 -23.19 -18.05
C HIS A 255 -9.81 -24.15 -17.01
N LEU A 256 -9.48 -23.66 -15.81
CA LEU A 256 -8.99 -24.46 -14.69
C LEU A 256 -9.97 -25.57 -14.31
N SER A 257 -11.27 -25.27 -14.18
CA SER A 257 -12.32 -26.24 -13.90
C SER A 257 -12.35 -27.37 -14.93
N ARG A 258 -12.26 -27.04 -16.22
CA ARG A 258 -12.29 -28.04 -17.30
C ARG A 258 -11.05 -28.93 -17.30
N LYS A 259 -9.87 -28.35 -17.10
CA LYS A 259 -8.60 -29.10 -17.07
C LYS A 259 -8.48 -30.00 -15.85
N THR A 260 -8.97 -29.55 -14.70
CA THR A 260 -8.92 -30.28 -13.43
C THR A 260 -10.15 -31.15 -13.18
N LYS A 261 -11.22 -30.99 -13.97
CA LYS A 261 -12.54 -31.62 -13.78
C LYS A 261 -13.13 -31.39 -12.38
N SER A 262 -12.83 -30.22 -11.80
CA SER A 262 -13.23 -29.81 -10.45
C SER A 262 -14.25 -28.69 -10.47
N ASN A 263 -15.11 -28.63 -9.45
CA ASN A 263 -15.89 -27.43 -9.18
C ASN A 263 -14.95 -26.30 -8.75
N ILE A 264 -15.34 -25.05 -8.97
CA ILE A 264 -14.58 -23.88 -8.52
C ILE A 264 -15.47 -23.00 -7.67
N ILE A 265 -14.97 -22.54 -6.53
CA ILE A 265 -15.50 -21.43 -5.77
C ILE A 265 -14.43 -20.34 -5.71
N THR A 266 -14.81 -19.12 -6.02
CA THR A 266 -13.97 -17.93 -5.89
C THR A 266 -14.81 -16.81 -5.30
N TYR A 267 -14.16 -15.80 -4.72
CA TYR A 267 -14.82 -14.70 -4.03
C TYR A 267 -13.97 -13.43 -4.17
N ASP A 268 -14.60 -12.27 -4.13
CA ASP A 268 -13.91 -11.00 -3.98
C ASP A 268 -13.64 -10.73 -2.49
N TYR A 269 -12.50 -10.12 -2.19
CA TYR A 269 -12.20 -9.63 -0.84
C TYR A 269 -13.08 -8.42 -0.46
N SER A 270 -13.22 -8.12 0.82
CA SER A 270 -13.86 -6.88 1.30
C SER A 270 -13.26 -5.65 0.61
N GLY A 271 -14.10 -4.83 -0.03
CA GLY A 271 -13.69 -3.65 -0.80
C GLY A 271 -13.18 -3.93 -2.22
N TYR A 272 -13.33 -5.15 -2.73
CA TYR A 272 -13.04 -5.51 -4.13
C TYR A 272 -14.34 -5.75 -4.90
N GLY A 273 -14.35 -5.42 -6.20
CA GLY A 273 -15.47 -5.69 -7.09
C GLY A 273 -16.82 -5.24 -6.53
N LEU A 274 -17.74 -6.19 -6.31
CA LEU A 274 -19.06 -5.91 -5.71
C LEU A 274 -19.13 -6.13 -4.19
N SER A 275 -18.00 -6.41 -3.54
CA SER A 275 -17.93 -6.66 -2.09
C SER A 275 -17.89 -5.35 -1.30
N ASP A 276 -18.62 -5.33 -0.18
CA ASP A 276 -18.71 -4.17 0.70
C ASP A 276 -17.42 -3.95 1.53
N GLY A 277 -17.33 -2.79 2.17
CA GLY A 277 -16.31 -2.49 3.18
C GLY A 277 -14.98 -1.99 2.61
N LYS A 278 -13.90 -2.23 3.35
CA LYS A 278 -12.52 -1.87 2.99
C LYS A 278 -11.59 -3.05 3.22
N PRO A 279 -10.56 -3.24 2.38
CA PRO A 279 -9.66 -4.36 2.56
C PRO A 279 -8.80 -4.19 3.82
N SER A 280 -8.53 -5.31 4.48
CA SER A 280 -7.62 -5.42 5.63
C SER A 280 -7.29 -6.89 5.82
N GLU A 281 -6.12 -7.20 6.38
CA GLU A 281 -5.69 -8.59 6.64
C GLU A 281 -6.74 -9.40 7.41
N GLU A 282 -7.28 -8.85 8.50
CA GLU A 282 -8.28 -9.53 9.33
C GLU A 282 -9.59 -9.82 8.56
N ARG A 283 -9.95 -8.94 7.61
CA ARG A 283 -11.10 -9.14 6.74
C ARG A 283 -10.83 -10.19 5.67
N LEU A 284 -9.66 -10.24 5.04
CA LEU A 284 -9.32 -11.32 4.11
C LEU A 284 -9.52 -12.70 4.74
N TYR A 285 -9.07 -12.88 5.99
CA TYR A 285 -9.31 -14.11 6.74
C TYR A 285 -10.81 -14.35 7.02
N ALA A 286 -11.55 -13.29 7.37
CA ALA A 286 -13.00 -13.40 7.57
C ALA A 286 -13.75 -13.72 6.26
N ASP A 287 -13.25 -13.25 5.13
CA ASP A 287 -13.88 -13.34 3.82
C ASP A 287 -13.71 -14.75 3.24
N ILE A 288 -12.50 -15.33 3.32
CA ILE A 288 -12.29 -16.73 2.91
C ILE A 288 -13.12 -17.70 3.76
N ASP A 289 -13.21 -17.47 5.08
CA ASP A 289 -14.01 -18.29 5.99
C ASP A 289 -15.51 -18.22 5.64
N ALA A 290 -15.98 -17.04 5.22
CA ALA A 290 -17.37 -16.83 4.78
C ALA A 290 -17.64 -17.56 3.46
N ALA A 291 -16.78 -17.37 2.45
CA ALA A 291 -16.91 -18.04 1.16
C ALA A 291 -16.91 -19.58 1.33
N LEU A 292 -15.98 -20.10 2.13
CA LEU A 292 -15.85 -21.53 2.44
C LEU A 292 -17.11 -22.07 3.16
N SER A 293 -17.54 -21.41 4.23
CA SER A 293 -18.69 -21.87 5.01
C SER A 293 -19.98 -21.81 4.21
N THR A 294 -20.19 -20.75 3.44
CA THR A 294 -21.38 -20.58 2.61
C THR A 294 -21.43 -21.60 1.49
N VAL A 295 -20.33 -21.85 0.77
CA VAL A 295 -20.35 -22.83 -0.33
C VAL A 295 -20.54 -24.26 0.20
N MET A 296 -19.93 -24.60 1.35
CA MET A 296 -20.15 -25.90 1.99
C MET A 296 -21.61 -26.09 2.37
N TYR A 297 -22.23 -25.06 2.96
CA TYR A 297 -23.63 -25.10 3.36
C TYR A 297 -24.59 -25.18 2.16
N LEU A 298 -24.43 -24.31 1.17
CA LEU A 298 -25.34 -24.23 0.02
C LEU A 298 -25.29 -25.46 -0.88
N TYR A 299 -24.13 -26.12 -0.96
CA TYR A 299 -23.90 -27.19 -1.94
C TYR A 299 -23.54 -28.55 -1.33
N ASP A 300 -23.64 -28.68 -0.01
CA ASP A 300 -23.33 -29.90 0.76
C ASP A 300 -21.92 -30.45 0.46
N ILE A 301 -20.95 -29.54 0.34
CA ILE A 301 -19.55 -29.88 0.07
C ILE A 301 -18.86 -30.23 1.38
N GLN A 302 -18.20 -31.39 1.42
CA GLN A 302 -17.47 -31.83 2.60
C GLN A 302 -16.07 -31.22 2.63
N PRO A 303 -15.52 -30.86 3.82
CA PRO A 303 -14.19 -30.23 3.91
C PRO A 303 -13.08 -31.03 3.23
N LYS A 304 -13.14 -32.37 3.29
CA LYS A 304 -12.17 -33.28 2.67
C LYS A 304 -12.13 -33.19 1.14
N ASP A 305 -13.18 -32.65 0.52
CA ASP A 305 -13.31 -32.53 -0.93
C ASP A 305 -12.84 -31.14 -1.43
N ILE A 306 -12.35 -30.27 -0.52
CA ILE A 306 -11.91 -28.92 -0.83
C ILE A 306 -10.40 -28.86 -0.99
N VAL A 307 -9.96 -28.23 -2.08
CA VAL A 307 -8.56 -27.91 -2.35
C VAL A 307 -8.41 -26.40 -2.32
N LEU A 308 -7.55 -25.90 -1.43
CA LEU A 308 -7.19 -24.47 -1.40
C LEU A 308 -6.17 -24.19 -2.51
N PHE A 309 -6.39 -23.14 -3.29
CA PHE A 309 -5.53 -22.76 -4.42
C PHE A 309 -5.49 -21.23 -4.56
N GLY A 310 -4.31 -20.65 -4.74
CA GLY A 310 -4.14 -19.18 -4.83
C GLY A 310 -3.05 -18.66 -3.91
#